data_AF-A0A5C6DR24-F1
#
_entry.id   AF-A0A5C6DR24-F1
#
_cell.length_a   1.000
_cell.length_b   1.000
_cell.length_c   1.000
_cell.angle_alpha   90.00
_cell.angle_beta   90.00
_cell.angle_gamma   90.00
#
_symmetry.space_group_name_H-M   'P 1'
#
loop_
_entity.id
_entity.type
_entity.pdbx_description
1 polymer ?
#
loop_
_entity_poly.entity_id
_entity_poly.type
_entity_poly.pdbx_seq_one_letter_code
_entity_poly.pdbx_strand_id
1 'polypeptide(L)'
;MIFFVDQEFLMDMAPLPVVARVLQPFMICLFSVLLAVVSPTVAYAAEPDRDTFLFGGDISALTVIEKAGGVFQSHGKADDAIRVLADNGANCFRLRLFVNPLGENVVVNDLPYTLELAKRIKATNAKIMLDFHYSDTWADPGHQNKPAAWAELDLDALEQQVFDHFVLVK
;
A
#
# COMPACT_ATOMS: atom_id res chain seq x y z
N MET A 1 -19.53 -9.04 -23.78
CA MET A 1 -20.69 -8.14 -23.57
C MET A 1 -20.71 -7.19 -24.75
N ILE A 2 -21.55 -7.49 -25.74
CA ILE A 2 -21.67 -6.79 -27.02
C ILE A 2 -22.88 -5.87 -26.88
N PHE A 3 -22.69 -4.55 -27.00
CA PHE A 3 -23.80 -3.61 -27.04
C PHE A 3 -24.37 -3.55 -28.45
N PHE A 4 -25.62 -3.99 -28.61
CA PHE A 4 -26.45 -3.68 -29.77
C PHE A 4 -26.89 -2.22 -29.66
N VAL A 5 -26.61 -1.41 -30.69
CA VAL A 5 -27.23 -0.11 -30.88
C VAL A 5 -28.43 -0.31 -31.80
N ASP A 6 -29.59 0.08 -31.29
CA ASP A 6 -30.89 -0.08 -31.92
C ASP A 6 -30.96 0.66 -33.28
N GLN A 7 -31.50 -0.01 -34.30
CA GLN A 7 -31.44 0.42 -35.69
C GLN A 7 -32.62 1.33 -36.09
N GLU A 8 -33.46 1.74 -35.14
CA GLU A 8 -34.67 2.52 -35.40
C GLU A 8 -34.49 4.05 -35.41
N PHE A 9 -33.32 4.60 -35.03
CA PHE A 9 -33.14 6.05 -34.96
C PHE A 9 -32.87 6.75 -36.31
N LEU A 10 -32.82 6.00 -37.42
CA LEU A 10 -32.37 6.51 -38.73
C LEU A 10 -33.47 6.72 -39.78
N MET A 11 -34.76 6.65 -39.42
CA MET A 11 -35.85 6.75 -40.40
C MET A 11 -36.75 7.99 -40.33
N ASP A 12 -36.55 8.93 -39.39
CA ASP A 12 -37.50 10.04 -39.20
C ASP A 12 -36.89 11.45 -39.34
N MET A 13 -36.07 11.64 -40.38
CA MET A 13 -35.55 12.96 -40.75
C MET A 13 -36.17 13.43 -42.06
N ALA A 14 -36.95 14.52 -41.99
CA ALA A 14 -37.54 15.20 -43.13
C ALA A 14 -36.48 15.53 -44.23
N PRO A 15 -36.85 15.52 -45.52
CA PRO A 15 -35.91 15.74 -46.60
C PRO A 15 -35.34 17.17 -46.53
N LEU A 16 -34.04 17.27 -46.28
CA LEU A 16 -33.32 18.55 -46.31
C LEU A 16 -33.27 19.11 -47.75
N PRO A 17 -33.32 20.45 -47.92
CA PRO A 17 -33.29 21.09 -49.23
C PRO A 17 -31.99 20.81 -49.98
N VAL A 18 -32.10 20.72 -51.31
CA VAL A 18 -31.09 20.26 -52.28
C VAL A 18 -29.73 20.97 -52.16
N VAL A 19 -29.68 22.17 -51.58
CA VAL A 19 -28.44 22.94 -51.38
C VAL A 19 -27.50 22.33 -50.33
N ALA A 20 -28.01 21.53 -49.38
CA ALA A 20 -27.17 20.86 -48.37
C ALA A 20 -26.39 19.65 -48.90
N ARG A 21 -26.67 19.16 -50.12
CA ARG A 21 -26.03 17.96 -50.69
C ARG A 21 -24.63 18.18 -51.27
N VAL A 22 -24.19 19.43 -51.45
CA VAL A 22 -22.93 19.73 -52.16
C VAL A 22 -21.73 19.94 -51.22
N LEU A 23 -21.96 20.10 -49.91
CA LEU A 23 -20.88 20.26 -48.91
C LEU A 23 -20.71 19.06 -47.98
N GLN A 24 -21.54 18.03 -48.13
CA GLN A 24 -21.53 16.85 -47.25
C GLN A 24 -20.34 15.88 -47.40
N PRO A 25 -19.55 15.81 -48.51
CA PRO A 25 -18.40 14.90 -48.53
C PRO A 25 -17.16 15.47 -47.82
N PHE A 26 -17.09 16.79 -47.54
CA PHE A 26 -15.93 17.40 -46.91
C PHE A 26 -16.01 17.52 -45.38
N MET A 27 -17.21 17.39 -44.79
CA MET A 27 -17.38 17.45 -43.33
C MET A 27 -17.38 16.08 -42.64
N ILE A 28 -17.26 14.99 -43.40
CA ILE A 28 -17.18 13.62 -42.85
C ILE A 28 -15.71 13.19 -42.69
N CYS A 29 -14.80 13.65 -43.57
CA CYS A 29 -13.37 13.32 -43.45
C CYS A 29 -12.64 14.00 -42.29
N LEU A 30 -13.15 15.11 -41.73
CA LEU A 30 -12.49 15.76 -40.59
C LEU A 30 -12.82 15.10 -39.24
N PHE A 31 -13.89 14.29 -39.16
CA PHE A 31 -14.28 13.61 -37.92
C PHE A 31 -13.70 12.19 -37.79
N SER A 32 -13.29 11.56 -38.90
CA SER A 32 -12.72 10.20 -38.90
C SER A 32 -11.23 10.15 -38.57
N VAL A 33 -10.51 11.28 -38.61
CA VAL A 33 -9.07 11.35 -38.32
C VAL A 33 -8.80 11.63 -36.84
N LEU A 34 -9.80 12.05 -36.05
CA LEU A 34 -9.60 12.39 -34.63
C LEU A 34 -9.75 11.20 -33.66
N LEU A 35 -10.12 10.01 -34.14
CA LEU A 35 -10.51 8.86 -33.30
C LEU A 35 -9.55 7.67 -33.38
N ALA A 36 -8.31 7.89 -33.81
CA ALA A 36 -7.36 6.81 -34.05
C ALA A 36 -5.94 7.07 -33.53
N VAL A 37 -5.74 7.72 -32.38
CA VAL A 37 -4.57 7.45 -31.51
C VAL A 37 -4.90 7.78 -30.05
N VAL A 38 -5.80 7.02 -29.44
CA VAL A 38 -5.77 6.89 -27.98
C VAL A 38 -5.72 5.39 -27.70
N SER A 39 -4.58 4.78 -28.00
CA SER A 39 -4.28 3.47 -27.42
C SER A 39 -4.34 3.65 -25.92
N PRO A 40 -5.21 2.92 -25.18
CA PRO A 40 -5.08 2.88 -23.74
C PRO A 40 -3.68 2.34 -23.48
N THR A 41 -2.79 3.18 -22.93
CA THR A 41 -1.57 2.70 -22.31
C THR A 41 -2.02 1.82 -21.17
N VAL A 42 -2.10 0.52 -21.42
CA VAL A 42 -2.15 -0.48 -20.35
C VAL A 42 -0.81 -0.30 -19.65
N ALA A 43 -0.83 0.40 -18.51
CA ALA A 43 0.30 0.47 -17.63
C ALA A 43 0.56 -0.97 -17.17
N TYR A 44 1.52 -1.63 -17.81
CA TYR A 44 2.00 -2.91 -17.33
C TYR A 44 2.59 -2.64 -15.96
N ALA A 45 1.97 -3.22 -14.92
CA ALA A 45 2.54 -3.16 -13.58
C ALA A 45 3.97 -3.71 -13.70
N ALA A 46 4.96 -2.91 -13.31
CA ALA A 46 6.34 -3.36 -13.32
C ALA A 46 6.42 -4.68 -12.55
N GLU A 47 7.03 -5.70 -13.18
CA GLU A 47 7.33 -6.95 -12.50
C GLU A 47 8.06 -6.64 -11.19
N PRO A 48 7.70 -7.27 -10.06
CA PRO A 48 8.36 -7.02 -8.81
C PRO A 48 9.85 -7.34 -8.98
N ASP A 49 10.69 -6.31 -8.89
CA ASP A 49 12.14 -6.47 -8.96
C ASP A 49 12.58 -7.39 -7.82
N ARG A 50 12.88 -8.64 -8.17
CA ARG A 50 13.28 -9.70 -7.24
C ARG A 50 14.76 -9.61 -6.88
N ASP A 51 15.51 -8.74 -7.57
CA ASP A 51 16.96 -8.60 -7.42
C ASP A 51 17.36 -7.32 -6.67
N THR A 52 16.39 -6.46 -6.29
CA THR A 52 16.71 -5.27 -5.47
C THR A 52 17.23 -5.68 -4.09
N PHE A 53 18.45 -5.26 -3.75
CA PHE A 53 18.97 -5.39 -2.39
C PHE A 53 18.10 -4.60 -1.40
N LEU A 54 17.66 -5.26 -0.32
CA LEU A 54 16.89 -4.62 0.75
C LEU A 54 17.83 -3.92 1.72
N PHE A 55 17.75 -2.59 1.76
CA PHE A 55 18.54 -1.74 2.63
C PHE A 55 17.62 -0.92 3.54
N GLY A 56 17.93 -0.89 4.83
CA GLY A 56 17.23 -0.07 5.80
C GLY A 56 17.43 -0.58 7.22
N GLY A 57 16.41 -0.43 8.08
CA GLY A 57 16.55 -0.72 9.51
C GLY A 57 15.24 -0.98 10.24
N ASP A 58 15.37 -1.41 11.49
CA ASP A 58 14.25 -1.53 12.42
C ASP A 58 13.94 -0.17 13.05
N ILE A 59 12.72 0.30 12.82
CA ILE A 59 12.25 1.61 13.29
C ILE A 59 11.08 1.48 14.27
N SER A 60 10.88 0.31 14.88
CA SER A 60 9.69 0.05 15.69
C SER A 60 9.59 0.92 16.94
N ALA A 61 10.71 1.51 17.40
CA ALA A 61 10.75 2.46 18.50
C ALA A 61 10.58 3.93 18.06
N LEU A 62 10.41 4.21 16.77
CA LEU A 62 10.48 5.57 16.21
C LEU A 62 9.49 6.53 16.88
N THR A 63 8.21 6.17 16.97
CA THR A 63 7.20 7.04 17.60
C THR A 63 7.52 7.32 19.08
N VAL A 64 8.09 6.36 19.80
CA VAL A 64 8.54 6.57 21.19
C VAL A 64 9.69 7.59 21.25
N ILE A 65 10.67 7.45 20.35
CA ILE A 65 11.81 8.37 20.25
C ILE A 65 11.34 9.79 19.90
N GLU A 66 10.44 9.93 18.93
CA GLU A 66 9.86 11.21 18.52
C GLU A 66 9.10 11.88 19.68
N LYS A 67 8.28 11.11 20.41
CA LYS A 67 7.57 11.61 21.61
C LYS A 67 8.51 12.01 22.75
N ALA A 68 9.68 11.39 22.83
CA ALA A 68 10.73 11.76 23.78
C ALA A 68 11.56 12.99 23.35
N GLY A 69 11.21 13.64 22.22
CA GLY A 69 11.90 14.83 21.71
C GLY A 69 13.01 14.52 20.71
N GLY A 70 13.10 13.29 20.21
CA GLY A 70 14.01 12.94 19.13
C GLY A 70 13.69 13.72 17.85
N VAL A 71 14.69 14.37 17.28
CA VAL A 71 14.57 15.13 16.02
C VAL A 71 15.51 14.54 14.99
N PHE A 72 14.96 14.20 13.83
CA PHE A 72 15.70 13.70 12.67
C PHE A 72 15.85 14.81 11.65
N GLN A 73 16.97 14.84 10.95
CA GLN A 73 17.32 15.94 10.05
C GLN A 73 17.99 15.44 8.78
N SER A 74 17.73 16.14 7.68
CA SER A 74 18.49 16.04 6.43
C SER A 74 19.01 17.43 6.06
N HIS A 75 20.30 17.55 5.75
CA HIS A 75 20.97 18.82 5.44
C HIS A 75 20.72 19.94 6.48
N GLY A 76 20.66 19.59 7.78
CA GLY A 76 20.44 20.53 8.87
C GLY A 76 18.99 21.03 9.02
N LYS A 77 18.05 20.45 8.28
CA LYS A 77 16.61 20.73 8.40
C LYS A 77 15.87 19.53 8.98
N ALA A 78 15.05 19.78 9.99
CA ALA A 78 14.19 18.75 10.58
C ALA A 78 13.18 18.21 9.55
N ASP A 79 13.02 16.89 9.52
CA ASP A 79 12.04 16.20 8.68
C ASP A 79 11.64 14.84 9.29
N ASP A 80 10.65 14.19 8.70
CA ASP A 80 10.21 12.84 9.05
C ASP A 80 11.37 11.84 8.90
N ALA A 81 11.65 11.07 9.96
CA ALA A 81 12.79 10.15 10.00
C ALA A 81 12.75 9.09 8.88
N ILE A 82 11.55 8.60 8.54
CA ILE A 82 11.37 7.55 7.52
C ILE A 82 11.67 8.14 6.15
N ARG A 83 11.23 9.38 5.88
CA ARG A 83 11.60 10.10 4.66
C ARG A 83 13.09 10.39 4.59
N VAL A 84 13.70 10.88 5.67
CA VAL A 84 15.16 11.11 5.73
C VAL A 84 15.92 9.83 5.36
N LEU A 85 15.54 8.68 5.92
CA LEU A 85 16.18 7.40 5.61
C LEU A 85 15.91 6.97 4.16
N ALA A 86 14.68 7.11 3.67
CA ALA A 86 14.31 6.74 2.31
C ALA A 86 15.01 7.57 1.24
N ASP A 87 15.09 8.89 1.43
CA ASP A 87 15.80 9.82 0.54
C ASP A 87 17.32 9.53 0.50
N ASN A 88 17.85 8.86 1.54
CA ASN A 88 19.23 8.39 1.62
C ASN A 88 19.40 6.91 1.22
N GLY A 89 18.40 6.34 0.53
CA GLY A 89 18.50 5.04 -0.13
C GLY A 89 17.88 3.86 0.61
N ALA A 90 17.33 4.06 1.82
CA ALA A 90 16.60 2.99 2.51
C ALA A 90 15.31 2.63 1.74
N ASN A 91 15.14 1.35 1.44
CA ASN A 91 14.01 0.84 0.66
C ASN A 91 13.21 -0.24 1.40
N CYS A 92 13.59 -0.61 2.64
CA CYS A 92 12.88 -1.58 3.46
C CYS A 92 13.01 -1.25 4.95
N PHE A 93 11.89 -1.25 5.67
CA PHE A 93 11.87 -1.00 7.11
C PHE A 93 11.24 -2.16 7.88
N ARG A 94 11.86 -2.51 9.01
CA ARG A 94 11.39 -3.58 9.89
C ARG A 94 10.53 -3.01 11.01
N LEU A 95 9.39 -3.67 11.26
CA LEU A 95 8.48 -3.35 12.36
C LEU A 95 8.21 -4.61 13.19
N ARG A 96 8.47 -4.53 14.50
CA ARG A 96 8.05 -5.52 15.50
C ARG A 96 6.55 -5.42 15.73
N LEU A 97 5.92 -6.56 16.01
CA LEU A 97 4.52 -6.64 16.43
C LEU A 97 4.39 -7.57 17.65
N PHE A 98 3.91 -7.01 18.75
CA PHE A 98 3.48 -7.72 19.95
C PHE A 98 1.97 -7.97 19.90
N VAL A 99 1.50 -8.96 20.68
CA VAL A 99 0.08 -9.31 20.73
C VAL A 99 -0.68 -8.31 21.61
N ASN A 100 -0.36 -8.23 22.91
CA ASN A 100 -0.93 -7.26 23.85
C ASN A 100 0.17 -6.65 24.74
N PRO A 101 0.98 -5.71 24.22
CA PRO A 101 2.07 -5.12 24.99
C PRO A 101 1.58 -4.27 26.17
N LEU A 102 2.34 -4.29 27.27
CA LEU A 102 2.02 -3.53 28.49
C LEU A 102 2.22 -2.01 28.35
N GLY A 103 2.88 -1.57 27.28
CA GLY A 103 3.09 -0.14 27.00
C GLY A 103 4.30 0.47 27.73
N GLU A 104 5.23 -0.35 28.20
CA GLU A 104 6.41 0.11 28.96
C GLU A 104 7.62 0.33 28.04
N ASN A 105 8.29 1.47 28.21
CA ASN A 105 9.47 1.86 27.42
C ASN A 105 9.20 1.80 25.90
N VAL A 106 9.85 0.89 25.19
CA VAL A 106 9.68 0.65 23.75
C VAL A 106 8.83 -0.59 23.46
N VAL A 107 8.29 -1.26 24.49
CA VAL A 107 7.37 -2.40 24.36
C VAL A 107 5.95 -1.87 24.20
N VAL A 108 5.69 -1.27 23.04
CA VAL A 108 4.44 -0.55 22.72
C VAL A 108 3.82 -0.97 21.38
N ASN A 109 4.45 -1.92 20.69
CA ASN A 109 4.17 -2.27 19.30
C ASN A 109 2.94 -3.16 19.13
N ASP A 110 1.75 -2.68 19.51
CA ASP A 110 0.49 -3.31 19.13
C ASP A 110 0.14 -3.05 17.66
N LEU A 111 -0.95 -3.64 17.16
CA LEU A 111 -1.38 -3.47 15.77
C LEU A 111 -1.67 -1.99 15.42
N PRO A 112 -2.44 -1.22 16.21
CA PRO A 112 -2.65 0.22 15.96
C PRO A 112 -1.35 1.03 15.86
N TYR A 113 -0.44 0.88 16.82
CA TYR A 113 0.85 1.58 16.82
C TYR A 113 1.66 1.23 15.56
N THR A 114 1.73 -0.07 15.25
CA THR A 114 2.51 -0.59 14.13
C THR A 114 1.92 -0.14 12.79
N LEU A 115 0.60 -0.06 12.69
CA LEU A 115 -0.10 0.39 11.49
C LEU A 115 0.17 1.87 11.16
N GLU A 116 0.32 2.74 12.17
CA GLU A 116 0.67 4.14 11.95
C GLU A 116 2.08 4.29 11.36
N LEU A 117 3.06 3.51 11.86
CA LEU A 117 4.40 3.46 11.25
C LEU A 117 4.36 2.86 9.84
N ALA A 118 3.58 1.79 9.64
CA ALA A 118 3.41 1.14 8.34
C ALA A 118 2.87 2.13 7.28
N LYS A 119 1.86 2.94 7.63
CA LYS A 119 1.32 3.99 6.74
C LYS A 119 2.40 5.00 6.33
N ARG A 120 3.25 5.44 7.28
CA ARG A 120 4.36 6.36 7.00
C ARG A 120 5.39 5.73 6.07
N ILE A 121 5.75 4.45 6.29
CA ILE A 121 6.64 3.69 5.40
C ILE A 121 6.04 3.58 3.98
N LYS A 122 4.75 3.27 3.86
CA LYS A 122 4.09 3.17 2.55
C LYS A 122 4.12 4.48 1.77
N ALA A 123 4.09 5.63 2.44
CA ALA A 123 4.18 6.93 1.80
C ALA A 123 5.55 7.19 1.12
N THR A 124 6.61 6.46 1.49
CA THR A 124 7.94 6.56 0.86
C THR A 124 8.19 5.51 -0.22
N ASN A 125 7.18 4.69 -0.55
CA ASN A 125 7.29 3.54 -1.45
C ASN A 125 8.27 2.44 -0.98
N ALA A 126 8.74 2.50 0.26
CA ALA A 126 9.56 1.45 0.84
C ALA A 126 8.74 0.19 1.18
N LYS A 127 9.44 -0.94 1.25
CA LYS A 127 8.88 -2.23 1.71
C LYS A 127 8.82 -2.28 3.23
N ILE A 128 7.93 -3.13 3.75
CA ILE A 128 7.78 -3.38 5.18
C ILE A 128 8.15 -4.84 5.43
N MET A 129 9.03 -5.06 6.41
CA MET A 129 9.30 -6.36 6.98
C MET A 129 8.63 -6.42 8.35
N LEU A 130 7.49 -7.10 8.42
CA LEU A 130 6.78 -7.29 9.68
C LEU A 130 7.36 -8.48 10.45
N ASP A 131 7.64 -8.25 11.72
CA ASP A 131 8.24 -9.21 12.64
C ASP A 131 7.27 -9.55 13.76
N PHE A 132 6.65 -10.72 13.67
CA PHE A 132 5.74 -11.22 14.68
C PHE A 132 6.53 -11.80 15.84
N HIS A 133 6.37 -11.21 17.02
CA HIS A 133 6.97 -11.74 18.23
C HIS A 133 6.16 -12.88 18.86
N TYR A 134 4.88 -13.03 18.51
CA TYR A 134 3.94 -13.97 19.15
C TYR A 134 4.03 -13.96 20.68
N SER A 135 4.20 -12.77 21.25
CA SER A 135 4.41 -12.51 22.67
C SER A 135 3.86 -11.11 22.99
N ASP A 136 3.56 -10.88 24.26
CA ASP A 136 3.21 -9.54 24.79
C ASP A 136 4.45 -8.68 25.05
N THR A 137 5.64 -9.26 24.93
CA THR A 137 6.93 -8.58 25.15
C THR A 137 8.01 -9.18 24.25
N TRP A 138 9.27 -8.86 24.51
CA TRP A 138 10.41 -9.40 23.78
C TRP A 138 10.35 -10.91 23.64
N ALA A 139 10.65 -11.36 22.42
CA ALA A 139 10.81 -12.76 22.07
C ALA A 139 12.24 -12.91 21.55
N ASP A 140 13.05 -13.71 22.26
CA ASP A 140 14.47 -13.91 22.02
C ASP A 140 14.84 -15.37 22.34
N PRO A 141 16.10 -15.82 22.14
CA PRO A 141 16.45 -17.22 22.40
C PRO A 141 16.22 -17.70 23.84
N GLY A 142 16.23 -16.81 24.84
CA GLY A 142 15.97 -17.12 26.24
C GLY A 142 14.51 -16.90 26.67
N HIS A 143 13.73 -16.14 25.90
CA HIS A 143 12.37 -15.76 26.25
C HIS A 143 11.42 -15.97 25.05
N GLN A 144 10.55 -16.97 25.13
CA GLN A 144 9.52 -17.29 24.11
C GLN A 144 8.16 -17.53 24.79
N ASN A 145 7.75 -16.59 25.64
CA ASN A 145 6.53 -16.72 26.41
C ASN A 145 5.30 -16.48 25.52
N LYS A 146 4.29 -17.36 25.63
CA LYS A 146 2.99 -17.12 25.01
C LYS A 146 2.39 -15.80 25.54
N PRO A 147 1.63 -15.07 24.72
CA PRO A 147 0.78 -13.98 25.19
C PRO A 147 -0.11 -14.46 26.33
N ALA A 148 -0.42 -13.59 27.29
CA ALA A 148 -1.23 -13.94 28.45
C ALA A 148 -2.62 -14.47 28.03
N ALA A 149 -3.20 -13.90 26.97
CA ALA A 149 -4.46 -14.36 26.40
C ALA A 149 -4.41 -15.80 25.83
N TRP A 150 -3.22 -16.33 25.54
CA TRP A 150 -3.00 -17.64 24.93
C TRP A 150 -2.38 -18.65 25.91
N ALA A 151 -2.17 -18.26 27.18
CA ALA A 151 -1.46 -19.05 28.18
C ALA A 151 -2.09 -20.43 28.40
N GLU A 152 -3.43 -20.49 28.45
CA GLU A 152 -4.20 -21.70 28.75
C GLU A 152 -4.66 -22.48 27.50
N LEU A 153 -4.30 -22.03 26.29
CA LEU A 153 -4.63 -22.76 25.06
C LEU A 153 -3.82 -24.06 24.96
N ASP A 154 -4.50 -25.13 24.58
CA ASP A 154 -3.86 -26.36 24.12
C ASP A 154 -3.22 -26.17 22.72
N LEU A 155 -2.58 -27.22 22.21
CA LEU A 155 -1.81 -27.11 20.97
C LEU A 155 -2.69 -26.77 19.76
N ASP A 156 -3.82 -27.45 19.60
CA ASP A 156 -4.72 -27.26 18.45
C ASP A 156 -5.33 -25.85 18.47
N ALA A 157 -5.77 -25.39 19.64
CA ALA A 157 -6.30 -24.04 19.79
C ALA A 157 -5.21 -22.96 19.60
N LEU A 158 -3.97 -23.22 20.04
CA LEU A 158 -2.86 -22.30 19.86
C LEU A 158 -2.45 -22.18 18.39
N GLU A 159 -2.43 -23.28 17.64
CA GLU A 159 -2.16 -23.27 16.19
C GLU A 159 -3.18 -22.39 15.46
N GLN A 160 -4.47 -22.60 15.74
CA GLN A 160 -5.55 -21.78 15.18
C GLN A 160 -5.38 -20.31 15.57
N GLN A 161 -5.06 -20.03 16.83
CA GLN A 161 -4.90 -18.66 17.32
C GLN A 161 -3.72 -17.92 16.68
N VAL A 162 -2.61 -18.61 16.41
CA VAL A 162 -1.45 -18.07 15.67
C VAL A 162 -1.84 -17.76 14.23
N PHE A 163 -2.60 -18.66 13.58
CA PHE A 163 -3.11 -18.44 12.24
C PHE A 163 -4.07 -17.24 12.17
N ASP A 164 -5.03 -17.16 13.09
CA ASP A 164 -5.99 -16.06 13.15
C ASP A 164 -5.30 -14.72 13.39
N HIS A 165 -4.27 -14.69 14.24
CA HIS A 165 -3.46 -13.50 14.46
C HIS A 165 -2.71 -13.07 13.19
N PHE A 166 -2.16 -14.02 12.42
CA PHE A 166 -1.54 -13.73 11.13
C PHE A 166 -2.54 -13.17 10.11
N VAL A 167 -3.73 -13.76 10.01
CA VAL A 167 -4.79 -13.34 9.08
C VAL A 167 -5.33 -11.94 9.45
N LEU A 168 -5.49 -11.64 10.73
CA LEU A 168 -5.95 -10.33 11.21
C LEU A 168 -5.05 -9.18 10.74
N VAL A 169 -3.75 -9.45 10.58
CA VAL A 169 -2.73 -8.42 10.30
C VAL A 169 -2.46 -8.23 8.80
N LYS A 170 -2.89 -9.18 7.96
CA LYS A 170 -2.67 -9.16 6.49
C LYS A 170 -3.62 -8.19 5.78
#